data_AF-A0A0C9Y273-F1
#
_entry.id   AF-A0A0C9Y273-F1
#
_cell.length_a   1.000
_cell.length_b   1.000
_cell.length_c   1.000
_cell.angle_alpha   90.00
_cell.angle_beta   90.00
_cell.angle_gamma   90.00
#
_symmetry.space_group_name_H-M   'P 1'
#
loop_
_entity.id
_entity.type
_entity.pdbx_description
1 polymer ?
#
loop_
_entity_poly.entity_id
_entity_poly.type
_entity_poly.pdbx_seq_one_letter_code
_entity_poly.pdbx_strand_id
1 'polypeptide(L)'
;LKKYSRRIRAFDDCSTPKLPMVSKSALDTIFLPSLFQELFLSLRTLNIEVLSGRPPLNPIQLLGPIRLPQLTCPSFMIPLRYLFNYSGFQVVPACAPSLQALTIYAPCDSSLPEWWTPVPLVIDFRGFPYLRSLDLSFNLEVLSSSVCELIHLPYLRDLTITLPDDLDVDMHPSTQLILPSLQHLDIMVGSLNQCSSLLSVIASSELGSVEIYHRSPATQSDIHALFREIERIHECFSSFHTLAVLCPYPAITDPSFDLSRSILTPLFVCHRLRVLKFSSFGTLDIDDAFISQTHVLHLHGFQRNKVHVTLGGIRELLRGCPLLLLLRMQIDARILPEQEPETESLCLERFDISGSRIGDESAVERYLRILAPRTELLTQEVWLSLTS
;
A
#
# COMPACT_ATOMS: atom_id res chain seq x y z
N LEU A 1 12.92 37.32 6.24
CA LEU A 1 12.64 36.31 5.19
C LEU A 1 13.09 36.75 3.80
N LYS A 2 12.67 37.92 3.27
CA LYS A 2 13.05 38.38 1.90
C LYS A 2 14.55 38.29 1.56
N LYS A 3 15.45 38.68 2.48
CA LYS A 3 16.93 38.57 2.30
C LYS A 3 17.40 37.13 2.00
N TYR A 4 16.65 36.13 2.45
CA TYR A 4 16.99 34.72 2.33
C TYR A 4 16.12 33.98 1.29
N SER A 5 15.23 34.66 0.56
CA SER A 5 14.21 34.01 -0.29
C SER A 5 14.80 33.01 -1.29
N ARG A 6 15.92 33.36 -1.93
CA ARG A 6 16.62 32.49 -2.89
C ARG A 6 17.27 31.24 -2.27
N ARG A 7 17.46 31.23 -0.95
CA ARG A 7 18.07 30.13 -0.18
C ARG A 7 17.02 29.17 0.38
N ILE A 8 15.75 29.60 0.47
CA ILE A 8 14.67 28.75 0.95
C ILE A 8 14.28 27.81 -0.19
N ARG A 9 14.67 26.55 -0.07
CA ARG A 9 14.44 25.50 -1.08
C ARG A 9 13.42 24.46 -0.64
N ALA A 10 13.18 24.35 0.67
CA ALA A 10 12.24 23.41 1.23
C ALA A 10 11.48 24.08 2.37
N PHE A 11 10.20 23.76 2.48
CA PHE A 11 9.40 23.95 3.67
C PHE A 11 8.95 22.54 4.05
N ASP A 12 9.57 21.95 5.07
CA ASP A 12 9.36 20.55 5.44
C ASP A 12 9.07 20.45 6.93
N ASP A 13 8.22 19.50 7.31
CA ASP A 13 7.96 19.18 8.72
C ASP A 13 9.06 18.24 9.20
N CYS A 14 10.28 18.79 9.35
CA CYS A 14 11.31 18.06 10.06
C CYS A 14 10.83 17.89 11.50
N SER A 15 10.77 16.64 11.98
CA SER A 15 10.56 16.15 13.34
C SER A 15 11.46 16.85 14.39
N THR A 16 11.28 18.15 14.54
CA THR A 16 12.08 19.09 15.33
C THR A 16 11.19 19.66 16.44
N PRO A 17 11.78 19.90 17.62
CA PRO A 17 11.01 20.23 18.81
C PRO A 17 10.24 21.53 18.60
N LYS A 18 8.91 21.45 18.71
CA LYS A 18 7.93 22.55 18.81
C LYS A 18 8.52 23.92 18.47
N LEU A 19 8.65 24.21 17.17
CA LEU A 19 8.89 25.57 16.71
C LEU A 19 7.87 26.50 17.38
N PRO A 20 8.26 27.71 17.81
CA PRO A 20 7.31 28.66 18.37
C PRO A 20 6.18 28.84 17.36
N MET A 21 4.95 28.56 17.80
CA MET A 21 3.75 28.68 16.97
C MET A 21 3.77 30.04 16.28
N VAL A 22 4.00 30.05 14.97
CA VAL A 22 3.85 31.25 14.15
C VAL A 22 2.40 31.70 14.30
N SER A 23 2.18 32.99 14.59
CA SER A 23 0.83 33.51 14.76
C SER A 23 0.03 33.30 13.47
N LYS A 24 -1.29 33.09 13.58
CA LYS A 24 -2.17 32.92 12.42
C LYS A 24 -2.01 34.09 11.43
N SER A 25 -1.95 35.32 11.95
CA SER A 25 -1.73 36.53 11.13
C SER A 25 -0.41 36.52 10.34
N ALA A 26 0.66 35.97 10.92
CA ALA A 26 1.94 35.88 10.22
C ALA A 26 1.92 34.81 9.12
N LEU A 27 1.27 33.67 9.35
CA LEU A 27 1.06 32.66 8.29
C LEU A 27 0.17 33.19 7.18
N ASP A 28 -1.00 33.77 7.52
CA ASP A 28 -1.90 34.37 6.54
C ASP A 28 -1.16 35.42 5.68
N THR A 29 -0.26 36.20 6.29
CA THR A 29 0.58 37.17 5.57
C THR A 29 1.61 36.49 4.68
N ILE A 30 2.34 35.48 5.17
CA ILE A 30 3.37 34.75 4.42
C ILE A 30 2.76 34.05 3.19
N PHE A 31 1.55 33.52 3.32
CA PHE A 31 0.82 32.81 2.26
C PHE A 31 -0.06 33.73 1.38
N LEU A 32 -0.01 35.06 1.56
CA LEU A 32 -0.57 35.98 0.57
C LEU A 32 0.11 35.74 -0.78
N PRO A 33 -0.63 35.59 -1.89
CA PRO A 33 -0.06 35.17 -3.18
C PRO A 33 1.12 36.02 -3.64
N SER A 34 1.07 37.34 -3.44
CA SER A 34 2.14 38.28 -3.78
C SER A 34 3.40 38.08 -2.94
N LEU A 35 3.25 37.94 -1.62
CA LEU A 35 4.38 37.78 -0.72
C LEU A 35 5.00 36.38 -0.83
N PHE A 36 4.17 35.35 -0.97
CA PHE A 36 4.63 33.97 -1.09
C PHE A 36 5.56 33.79 -2.30
N GLN A 37 5.16 34.32 -3.46
CA GLN A 37 5.99 34.28 -4.66
C GLN A 37 7.33 34.99 -4.45
N GLU A 38 7.35 36.16 -3.81
CA GLU A 38 8.60 36.87 -3.52
C GLU A 38 9.52 36.13 -2.54
N LEU A 39 8.93 35.43 -1.56
CA LEU A 39 9.66 34.75 -0.50
C LEU A 39 10.21 33.38 -0.91
N PHE A 40 9.57 32.71 -1.85
CA PHE A 40 9.79 31.29 -2.12
C PHE A 40 10.09 30.99 -3.61
N LEU A 41 10.77 31.93 -4.29
CA LEU A 41 11.16 31.80 -5.71
C LEU A 41 11.96 30.53 -6.04
N SER A 42 12.73 30.01 -5.09
CA SER A 42 13.59 28.83 -5.25
C SER A 42 13.02 27.57 -4.58
N LEU A 43 11.75 27.60 -4.17
CA LEU A 43 11.13 26.50 -3.44
C LEU A 43 10.95 25.29 -4.36
N ARG A 44 11.46 24.14 -3.89
CA ARG A 44 11.40 22.84 -4.56
C ARG A 44 10.51 21.86 -3.83
N THR A 45 10.53 21.91 -2.50
CA THR A 45 9.73 21.04 -1.63
C THR A 45 8.80 21.87 -0.77
N LEU A 46 7.54 21.47 -0.68
CA LEU A 46 6.53 22.16 0.12
C LEU A 46 5.65 21.13 0.83
N ASN A 47 5.90 20.92 2.11
CA ASN A 47 5.05 20.15 3.00
C ASN A 47 4.14 21.12 3.79
N ILE A 48 2.83 21.06 3.54
CA ILE A 48 1.83 21.94 4.17
C ILE A 48 1.25 21.33 5.45
N GLU A 49 1.76 20.19 5.94
CA GLU A 49 1.32 19.57 7.21
C GLU A 49 1.27 20.58 8.37
N VAL A 50 2.23 21.52 8.40
CA VAL A 50 2.33 22.61 9.39
C VAL A 50 1.11 23.55 9.43
N LEU A 51 0.35 23.70 8.32
CA LEU A 51 -0.84 24.57 8.27
C LEU A 51 -2.15 23.84 8.58
N SER A 52 -2.13 22.50 8.58
CA SER A 52 -3.31 21.63 8.61
C SER A 52 -4.16 21.78 9.87
N GLY A 53 -3.65 22.42 10.93
CA GLY A 53 -4.40 22.68 12.15
C GLY A 53 -5.39 23.86 12.08
N ARG A 54 -5.21 24.86 11.21
CA ARG A 54 -5.86 26.18 11.41
C ARG A 54 -6.77 26.61 10.25
N PRO A 55 -8.09 26.80 10.48
CA PRO A 55 -9.01 27.28 9.45
C PRO A 55 -8.74 28.77 9.16
N PRO A 56 -8.99 29.28 7.94
CA PRO A 56 -10.03 28.83 6.99
C PRO A 56 -9.51 28.27 5.65
N LEU A 57 -8.22 28.00 5.51
CA LEU A 57 -7.63 27.80 4.19
C LEU A 57 -7.60 26.31 3.81
N ASN A 58 -8.21 25.97 2.67
CA ASN A 58 -7.97 24.71 1.98
C ASN A 58 -6.55 24.79 1.38
N PRO A 59 -5.60 23.93 1.79
CA PRO A 59 -4.20 24.02 1.36
C PRO A 59 -4.03 23.88 -0.17
N ILE A 60 -4.95 23.20 -0.84
CA ILE A 60 -4.96 23.06 -2.30
C ILE A 60 -5.37 24.38 -2.98
N GLN A 61 -6.38 25.07 -2.44
CA GLN A 61 -6.82 26.37 -2.97
C GLN A 61 -5.79 27.48 -2.73
N LEU A 62 -5.01 27.39 -1.66
CA LEU A 62 -3.93 28.33 -1.38
C LEU A 62 -2.89 28.41 -2.51
N LEU A 63 -2.66 27.29 -3.20
CA LEU A 63 -1.68 27.23 -4.28
C LEU A 63 -2.24 27.65 -5.63
N GLY A 64 -3.56 27.58 -5.85
CA GLY A 64 -4.21 27.97 -7.11
C GLY A 64 -3.69 29.28 -7.74
N PRO A 65 -3.55 30.39 -6.97
CA PRO A 65 -3.05 31.65 -7.50
C PRO A 65 -1.51 31.77 -7.53
N ILE A 66 -0.76 30.80 -7.00
CA ILE A 66 0.68 30.88 -6.79
C ILE A 66 1.42 30.09 -7.87
N ARG A 67 2.31 30.76 -8.62
CA ARG A 67 3.22 30.09 -9.56
C ARG A 67 4.53 29.71 -8.86
N LEU A 68 4.79 28.41 -8.77
CA LEU A 68 5.99 27.81 -8.20
C LEU A 68 6.68 26.96 -9.27
N PRO A 69 7.35 27.59 -10.25
CA PRO A 69 7.91 26.89 -11.40
C PRO A 69 9.03 25.90 -11.05
N GLN A 70 9.65 26.03 -9.88
CA GLN A 70 10.70 25.13 -9.40
C GLN A 70 10.20 24.07 -8.41
N LEU A 71 8.91 24.07 -8.09
CA LEU A 71 8.34 23.11 -7.15
C LEU A 71 8.31 21.72 -7.80
N THR A 72 8.98 20.76 -7.18
CA THR A 72 9.10 19.39 -7.65
C THR A 72 8.33 18.41 -6.78
N CYS A 73 8.26 18.65 -5.46
CA CYS A 73 7.73 17.68 -4.50
C CYS A 73 6.83 18.37 -3.44
N PRO A 74 5.58 18.72 -3.77
CA PRO A 74 4.61 19.10 -2.77
C PRO A 74 4.02 17.90 -2.00
N SER A 75 3.80 18.11 -0.70
CA SER A 75 3.02 17.26 0.18
C SER A 75 1.95 18.09 0.90
N PHE A 76 0.73 17.56 0.96
CA PHE A 76 -0.40 18.21 1.60
C PHE A 76 -1.09 17.26 2.56
N MET A 77 -1.51 17.78 3.71
CA MET A 77 -2.47 17.10 4.58
C MET A 77 -3.80 17.85 4.52
N ILE A 78 -4.87 17.14 4.14
CA ILE A 78 -6.25 17.63 4.18
C ILE A 78 -6.78 17.44 5.60
N PRO A 79 -7.11 18.51 6.33
CA PRO A 79 -7.63 18.36 7.69
C PRO A 79 -9.00 17.64 7.71
N LEU A 80 -9.21 16.75 8.70
CA LEU A 80 -10.45 15.97 8.88
C LEU A 80 -11.73 16.79 8.70
N ARG A 81 -11.79 18.01 9.28
CA ARG A 81 -12.94 18.91 9.18
C ARG A 81 -13.35 19.29 7.75
N TYR A 82 -12.45 19.22 6.76
CA TYR A 82 -12.79 19.49 5.37
C TYR A 82 -13.36 18.26 4.67
N LEU A 83 -12.95 17.05 5.08
CA LEU A 83 -13.49 15.80 4.53
C LEU A 83 -15.00 15.69 4.75
N PHE A 84 -15.50 16.17 5.90
CA PHE A 84 -16.93 16.13 6.22
C PHE A 84 -17.76 17.25 5.59
N ASN A 85 -17.14 18.34 5.14
CA ASN A 85 -17.85 19.57 4.76
C ASN A 85 -17.74 19.91 3.26
N TYR A 86 -16.89 19.22 2.51
CA TYR A 86 -16.66 19.50 1.08
C TYR A 86 -17.17 18.35 0.21
N SER A 87 -17.84 18.73 -0.88
CA SER A 87 -18.30 17.81 -1.93
C SER A 87 -17.19 17.39 -2.90
N GLY A 88 -15.93 17.77 -2.63
CA GLY A 88 -14.76 17.38 -3.41
C GLY A 88 -13.63 18.41 -3.39
N PHE A 89 -12.46 17.99 -3.85
CA PHE A 89 -11.26 18.81 -3.97
C PHE A 89 -10.85 18.96 -5.44
N GLN A 90 -10.30 20.12 -5.80
CA GLN A 90 -9.78 20.37 -7.14
C GLN A 90 -8.34 20.86 -7.05
N VAL A 91 -7.43 20.13 -7.69
CA VAL A 91 -6.01 20.50 -7.82
C VAL A 91 -5.78 21.03 -9.23
N VAL A 92 -5.36 22.30 -9.32
CA VAL A 92 -5.10 22.96 -10.60
C VAL A 92 -3.59 22.96 -10.89
N PRO A 93 -3.16 22.43 -12.04
CA PRO A 93 -1.74 22.15 -12.29
C PRO A 93 -0.90 23.36 -12.69
N ALA A 94 -1.51 24.48 -13.07
CA ALA A 94 -0.80 25.68 -13.54
C ALA A 94 0.20 26.27 -12.53
N CYS A 95 0.13 25.82 -11.28
CA CYS A 95 0.94 26.29 -10.17
C CYS A 95 2.34 25.67 -10.16
N ALA A 96 2.57 24.47 -10.73
CA ALA A 96 3.84 23.75 -10.60
C ALA A 96 4.15 22.85 -11.83
N PRO A 97 4.60 23.41 -12.97
CA PRO A 97 4.86 22.65 -14.20
C PRO A 97 6.04 21.67 -14.11
N SER A 98 6.95 21.85 -13.14
CA SER A 98 8.13 20.99 -12.95
C SER A 98 7.90 19.88 -11.91
N LEU A 99 6.65 19.63 -11.55
CA LEU A 99 6.28 18.70 -10.49
C LEU A 99 6.64 17.26 -10.87
N GLN A 100 7.28 16.56 -9.93
CA GLN A 100 7.77 15.19 -10.07
C GLN A 100 7.16 14.25 -9.05
N ALA A 101 6.81 14.74 -7.85
CA ALA A 101 6.15 13.95 -6.82
C ALA A 101 4.99 14.75 -6.23
N LEU A 102 3.84 14.13 -5.99
CA LEU A 102 2.70 14.76 -5.32
C LEU A 102 2.19 13.82 -4.24
N THR A 103 2.15 14.31 -3.00
CA THR A 103 1.53 13.59 -1.88
C THR A 103 0.32 14.37 -1.35
N ILE A 104 -0.84 13.72 -1.24
CA ILE A 104 -2.03 14.27 -0.59
C ILE A 104 -2.54 13.27 0.45
N TYR A 105 -2.24 13.57 1.70
CA TYR A 105 -2.71 12.83 2.84
C TYR A 105 -4.07 13.34 3.31
N ALA A 106 -5.01 12.44 3.56
CA ALA A 106 -6.29 12.73 4.17
C ALA A 106 -6.46 11.76 5.34
N PRO A 107 -6.37 12.23 6.61
CA PRO A 107 -6.48 11.33 7.75
C PRO A 107 -7.85 10.66 7.76
N CYS A 108 -7.86 9.36 8.06
CA CYS A 108 -9.06 8.63 8.43
C CYS A 108 -9.17 8.68 9.95
N ASP A 109 -10.34 9.04 10.50
CA ASP A 109 -10.62 8.73 11.91
C ASP A 109 -10.88 7.22 11.99
N SER A 110 -10.17 6.50 12.85
CA SER A 110 -10.32 5.04 12.99
C SER A 110 -11.72 4.61 13.46
N SER A 111 -12.57 5.58 13.80
CA SER A 111 -13.98 5.43 14.12
C SER A 111 -14.94 5.56 12.93
N LEU A 112 -14.44 5.77 11.71
CA LEU A 112 -15.30 5.94 10.55
C LEU A 112 -16.08 4.65 10.25
N PRO A 113 -17.39 4.75 10.02
CA PRO A 113 -18.26 3.59 9.86
C PRO A 113 -17.98 2.84 8.55
N GLU A 114 -18.39 1.57 8.50
CA GLU A 114 -18.13 0.62 7.40
C GLU A 114 -18.52 1.13 6.00
N TRP A 115 -19.42 2.12 5.92
CA TRP A 115 -19.94 2.73 4.68
C TRP A 115 -19.22 4.01 4.26
N TRP A 116 -18.06 4.34 4.84
CA TRP A 116 -17.33 5.55 4.48
C TRP A 116 -17.00 5.58 2.98
N THR A 117 -17.55 6.59 2.30
CA THR A 117 -17.27 6.85 0.88
C THR A 117 -16.06 7.79 0.80
N PRO A 118 -15.00 7.44 0.07
CA PRO A 118 -13.87 8.33 -0.08
C PRO A 118 -14.31 9.66 -0.74
N VAL A 119 -13.61 10.74 -0.42
CA VAL A 119 -13.96 12.08 -0.89
C VAL A 119 -13.49 12.27 -2.33
N PRO A 120 -14.34 12.72 -3.26
CA PRO A 120 -13.96 12.86 -4.65
C PRO A 120 -12.89 13.94 -4.84
N LEU A 121 -11.90 13.63 -5.67
CA LEU A 121 -10.74 14.45 -5.97
C LEU A 121 -10.58 14.60 -7.49
N VAL A 122 -10.56 15.85 -7.93
CA VAL A 122 -10.34 16.23 -9.32
C VAL A 122 -8.93 16.76 -9.48
N ILE A 123 -8.16 16.12 -10.34
CA ILE A 123 -6.80 16.55 -10.70
C ILE A 123 -6.71 16.60 -12.22
N ASP A 124 -6.25 17.72 -12.77
CA ASP A 124 -5.92 17.85 -14.19
C ASP A 124 -4.45 17.43 -14.38
N PHE A 125 -4.23 16.16 -14.72
CA PHE A 125 -2.88 15.58 -14.82
C PHE A 125 -2.14 16.06 -16.06
N ARG A 126 -2.83 16.63 -17.05
CA ARG A 126 -2.21 17.21 -18.26
C ARG A 126 -1.18 18.29 -17.94
N GLY A 127 -1.34 19.00 -16.82
CA GLY A 127 -0.36 19.99 -16.40
C GLY A 127 0.79 19.45 -15.53
N PHE A 128 0.87 18.13 -15.31
CA PHE A 128 1.95 17.45 -14.60
C PHE A 128 2.68 16.41 -15.48
N PRO A 129 3.22 16.80 -16.65
CA PRO A 129 3.80 15.85 -17.61
C PRO A 129 5.04 15.11 -17.09
N TYR A 130 5.68 15.61 -16.03
CA TYR A 130 6.91 15.04 -15.44
C TYR A 130 6.66 14.29 -14.13
N LEU A 131 5.40 14.04 -13.77
CA LEU A 131 5.04 13.31 -12.55
C LEU A 131 5.64 11.89 -12.59
N ARG A 132 6.33 11.55 -11.51
CA ARG A 132 6.98 10.25 -11.29
C ARG A 132 6.39 9.49 -10.12
N SER A 133 5.92 10.22 -9.11
CA SER A 133 5.34 9.63 -7.90
C SER A 133 4.05 10.36 -7.55
N LEU A 134 2.98 9.62 -7.38
CA LEU A 134 1.70 10.11 -6.90
C LEU A 134 1.30 9.28 -5.70
N ASP A 135 1.15 9.92 -4.54
CA ASP A 135 0.74 9.28 -3.31
C ASP A 135 -0.51 9.97 -2.75
N LEU A 136 -1.66 9.33 -2.95
CA LEU A 136 -2.95 9.82 -2.46
C LEU A 136 -3.47 8.87 -1.37
N SER A 137 -3.87 9.44 -0.25
CA SER A 137 -4.53 8.68 0.80
C SER A 137 -5.80 7.99 0.29
N PHE A 138 -6.06 6.77 0.73
CA PHE A 138 -7.24 6.00 0.33
C PHE A 138 -8.60 6.61 0.73
N ASN A 139 -8.60 7.69 1.51
CA ASN A 139 -9.80 8.46 1.79
C ASN A 139 -10.16 9.45 0.67
N LEU A 140 -9.35 9.52 -0.38
CA LEU A 140 -9.57 10.34 -1.56
C LEU A 140 -9.81 9.42 -2.76
N GLU A 141 -10.90 9.65 -3.49
CA GLU A 141 -11.24 8.94 -4.72
C GLU A 141 -10.97 9.84 -5.91
N VAL A 142 -10.10 9.40 -6.82
CA VAL A 142 -9.80 10.18 -8.04
C VAL A 142 -10.95 9.98 -9.02
N LEU A 143 -11.54 11.07 -9.52
CA LEU A 143 -12.62 10.94 -10.50
C LEU A 143 -12.16 10.25 -11.78
N SER A 144 -13.07 9.53 -12.43
CA SER A 144 -12.81 8.73 -13.63
C SER A 144 -12.19 9.55 -14.76
N SER A 145 -12.62 10.81 -14.93
CA SER A 145 -12.02 11.75 -15.89
C SER A 145 -10.54 12.03 -15.62
N SER A 146 -10.15 12.14 -14.35
CA SER A 146 -8.77 12.38 -13.94
C SER A 146 -7.94 11.10 -14.07
N VAL A 147 -8.51 9.93 -13.79
CA VAL A 147 -7.84 8.64 -14.02
C VAL A 147 -7.50 8.45 -15.50
N CYS A 148 -8.40 8.81 -16.42
CA CYS A 148 -8.14 8.76 -17.86
C CYS A 148 -6.91 9.59 -18.28
N GLU A 149 -6.60 10.69 -17.59
CA GLU A 149 -5.39 11.47 -17.86
C GLU A 149 -4.16 10.85 -17.19
N LEU A 150 -4.31 10.41 -15.95
CA LEU A 150 -3.27 9.80 -15.12
C LEU A 150 -2.62 8.59 -15.78
N ILE A 151 -3.43 7.70 -16.36
CA ILE A 151 -2.94 6.43 -16.93
C ILE A 151 -2.02 6.63 -18.15
N HIS A 152 -2.02 7.82 -18.75
CA HIS A 152 -1.18 8.14 -19.90
C HIS A 152 0.11 8.88 -19.51
N LEU A 153 0.39 9.06 -18.22
CA LEU A 153 1.61 9.73 -17.76
C LEU A 153 2.84 8.84 -18.03
N PRO A 154 3.80 9.30 -18.86
CA PRO A 154 4.86 8.43 -19.36
C PRO A 154 5.96 8.15 -18.34
N TYR A 155 6.08 8.97 -17.29
CA TYR A 155 7.17 8.88 -16.32
C TYR A 155 6.72 8.42 -14.93
N LEU A 156 5.43 8.09 -14.76
CA LEU A 156 4.86 7.68 -13.49
C LEU A 156 5.39 6.29 -13.11
N ARG A 157 6.06 6.21 -11.96
CA ARG A 157 6.72 5.03 -11.41
C ARG A 157 6.01 4.51 -10.16
N ASP A 158 5.65 5.43 -9.27
CA ASP A 158 5.02 5.13 -8.00
C ASP A 158 3.60 5.69 -8.00
N LEU A 159 2.61 4.83 -7.76
CA LEU A 159 1.22 5.21 -7.80
C LEU A 159 0.44 4.63 -6.61
N THR A 160 0.02 5.50 -5.70
CA THR A 160 -0.92 5.19 -4.61
C THR A 160 -2.22 5.95 -4.83
N ILE A 161 -3.34 5.26 -5.13
CA ILE A 161 -4.64 5.90 -5.43
C ILE A 161 -5.85 5.06 -5.00
N THR A 162 -7.01 5.71 -4.86
CA THR A 162 -8.31 5.03 -4.86
C THR A 162 -8.98 5.21 -6.22
N LEU A 163 -9.40 4.10 -6.83
CA LEU A 163 -10.16 4.11 -8.07
C LEU A 163 -11.64 4.31 -7.80
N PRO A 164 -12.36 5.03 -8.68
CA PRO A 164 -13.80 5.20 -8.57
C PRO A 164 -14.51 3.92 -9.00
N ASP A 165 -15.62 3.57 -8.34
CA ASP A 165 -16.33 2.31 -8.57
C ASP A 165 -16.92 2.19 -9.99
N ASP A 166 -17.17 3.32 -10.65
CA ASP A 166 -17.71 3.42 -12.00
C ASP A 166 -16.63 3.46 -13.10
N LEU A 167 -15.36 3.25 -12.76
CA LEU A 167 -14.28 3.21 -13.74
C LEU A 167 -14.47 2.00 -14.66
N ASP A 168 -14.96 2.27 -15.87
CA ASP A 168 -15.00 1.29 -16.94
C ASP A 168 -13.60 1.14 -17.53
N VAL A 169 -13.01 -0.04 -17.32
CA VAL A 169 -11.69 -0.39 -17.83
C VAL A 169 -11.78 -1.04 -19.21
N ASP A 170 -12.94 -0.96 -19.89
CA ASP A 170 -13.05 -1.08 -21.35
C ASP A 170 -12.38 0.13 -22.05
N MET A 171 -11.15 0.42 -21.63
CA MET A 171 -10.16 1.18 -22.33
C MET A 171 -9.86 0.38 -23.59
N HIS A 172 -10.64 0.62 -24.65
CA HIS A 172 -10.32 0.14 -25.99
C HIS A 172 -8.81 0.33 -26.22
N PRO A 173 -8.14 -0.61 -26.89
CA PRO A 173 -6.71 -0.53 -27.19
C PRO A 173 -6.48 0.66 -28.13
N SER A 174 -6.48 1.86 -27.56
CA SER A 174 -5.86 3.01 -28.13
C SER A 174 -4.39 2.65 -28.25
N THR A 175 -3.73 3.11 -29.31
CA THR A 175 -2.29 2.88 -29.53
C THR A 175 -1.40 3.43 -28.41
N GLN A 176 -1.95 4.07 -27.38
CA GLN A 176 -1.20 4.67 -26.29
C GLN A 176 -0.91 3.63 -25.20
N LEU A 177 0.36 3.59 -24.79
CA LEU A 177 0.80 2.74 -23.70
C LEU A 177 0.25 3.29 -22.38
N ILE A 178 -0.43 2.43 -21.63
CA ILE A 178 -0.96 2.73 -20.31
C ILE A 178 0.15 2.48 -19.28
N LEU A 179 0.46 3.52 -18.49
CA LEU A 179 1.41 3.49 -17.38
C LEU A 179 2.74 2.80 -17.74
N PRO A 180 3.47 3.25 -18.78
CA PRO A 180 4.61 2.50 -19.34
C PRO A 180 5.82 2.39 -18.40
N SER A 181 5.98 3.30 -17.44
CA SER A 181 7.13 3.33 -16.50
C SER A 181 6.77 2.90 -15.07
N LEU A 182 5.59 2.32 -14.86
CA LEU A 182 5.11 1.98 -13.53
C LEU A 182 5.94 0.86 -12.88
N GLN A 183 6.44 1.12 -11.68
CA GLN A 183 7.25 0.19 -10.89
C GLN A 183 6.49 -0.30 -9.66
N HIS A 184 5.73 0.59 -9.03
CA HIS A 184 5.02 0.36 -7.79
C HIS A 184 3.57 0.84 -7.92
N LEU A 185 2.64 -0.07 -7.71
CA LEU A 185 1.21 0.18 -7.70
C LEU A 185 0.63 -0.16 -6.34
N ASP A 186 -0.02 0.80 -5.71
CA ASP A 186 -0.75 0.63 -4.47
C ASP A 186 -2.17 1.20 -4.65
N ILE A 187 -3.20 0.36 -4.64
CA ILE A 187 -4.54 0.78 -5.07
C ILE A 187 -5.63 0.34 -4.12
N MET A 188 -6.57 1.26 -3.86
CA MET A 188 -7.87 0.95 -3.28
C MET A 188 -8.90 0.84 -4.40
N VAL A 189 -9.61 -0.29 -4.47
CA VAL A 189 -10.59 -0.60 -5.52
C VAL A 189 -11.94 -1.01 -4.92
N GLY A 190 -13.00 -0.81 -5.70
CA GLY A 190 -14.33 -1.31 -5.35
C GLY A 190 -14.36 -2.84 -5.31
N SER A 191 -13.79 -3.48 -6.34
CA SER A 191 -13.75 -4.94 -6.51
C SER A 191 -12.41 -5.41 -7.09
N LEU A 192 -12.05 -6.68 -6.88
CA LEU A 192 -10.82 -7.23 -7.47
C LEU A 192 -10.87 -7.30 -9.01
N ASN A 193 -12.05 -7.48 -9.60
CA ASN A 193 -12.20 -7.50 -11.07
C ASN A 193 -11.79 -6.17 -11.71
N GLN A 194 -12.07 -5.05 -11.04
CA GLN A 194 -11.61 -3.74 -11.47
C GLN A 194 -10.08 -3.67 -11.51
N CYS A 195 -9.41 -4.20 -10.47
CA CYS A 195 -7.96 -4.29 -10.43
C CYS A 195 -7.41 -5.20 -11.54
N SER A 196 -7.97 -6.41 -11.72
CA SER A 196 -7.54 -7.32 -12.79
C SER A 196 -7.66 -6.69 -14.17
N SER A 197 -8.74 -5.95 -14.42
CA SER A 197 -8.95 -5.23 -15.68
C SER A 197 -7.88 -4.15 -15.88
N LEU A 198 -7.55 -3.38 -14.84
CA LEU A 198 -6.46 -2.39 -14.91
C LEU A 198 -5.10 -3.06 -15.17
N LEU A 199 -4.78 -4.13 -14.45
CA LEU A 199 -3.54 -4.88 -14.62
C LEU A 199 -3.37 -5.45 -16.03
N SER A 200 -4.48 -5.85 -16.67
CA SER A 200 -4.48 -6.37 -18.05
C SER A 200 -4.02 -5.36 -19.09
N VAL A 201 -4.20 -4.08 -18.83
CA VAL A 201 -3.87 -2.99 -19.76
C VAL A 201 -2.56 -2.28 -19.43
N ILE A 202 -1.96 -2.49 -18.25
CA ILE A 202 -0.67 -1.89 -17.89
C ILE A 202 0.43 -2.43 -18.81
N ALA A 203 1.15 -1.51 -19.44
CA ALA A 203 2.21 -1.82 -20.39
C ALA A 203 3.62 -1.84 -19.77
N SER A 204 3.77 -1.55 -18.48
CA SER A 204 5.10 -1.42 -17.87
C SER A 204 5.84 -2.74 -17.73
N SER A 205 7.05 -2.78 -18.26
CA SER A 205 8.00 -3.88 -18.04
C SER A 205 8.77 -3.82 -16.74
N GLU A 206 8.59 -2.75 -15.97
CA GLU A 206 9.32 -2.51 -14.72
C GLU A 206 8.45 -2.74 -13.48
N LEU A 207 7.20 -3.18 -13.66
CA LEU A 207 6.27 -3.41 -12.55
C LEU A 207 6.85 -4.46 -11.61
N GLY A 208 7.20 -4.03 -10.39
CA GLY A 208 7.84 -4.84 -9.37
C GLY A 208 6.89 -5.17 -8.21
N SER A 209 5.97 -4.26 -7.89
CA SER A 209 5.12 -4.35 -6.71
C SER A 209 3.69 -3.94 -7.00
N VAL A 210 2.74 -4.77 -6.56
CA VAL A 210 1.31 -4.50 -6.58
C VAL A 210 0.72 -4.76 -5.20
N GLU A 211 0.20 -3.71 -4.57
CA GLU A 211 -0.59 -3.77 -3.35
C GLU A 211 -2.03 -3.35 -3.66
N ILE A 212 -3.00 -4.15 -3.22
CA ILE A 212 -4.40 -4.00 -3.57
C ILE A 212 -5.22 -4.03 -2.29
N TYR A 213 -5.98 -2.98 -2.07
CA TYR A 213 -7.00 -2.88 -1.04
C TYR A 213 -8.36 -2.93 -1.73
N HIS A 214 -9.24 -3.84 -1.32
CA HIS A 214 -10.57 -3.95 -1.95
C HIS A 214 -11.70 -3.77 -0.93
N ARG A 215 -12.74 -3.03 -1.32
CA ARG A 215 -13.87 -2.72 -0.44
C ARG A 215 -14.95 -3.81 -0.45
N SER A 216 -15.20 -4.42 -1.60
CA SER A 216 -16.21 -5.47 -1.73
C SER A 216 -15.64 -6.84 -1.39
N PRO A 217 -16.45 -7.77 -0.83
CA PRO A 217 -16.07 -9.17 -0.73
C PRO A 217 -15.64 -9.74 -2.09
N ALA A 218 -14.51 -10.43 -2.12
CA ALA A 218 -13.96 -11.02 -3.34
C ALA A 218 -14.34 -12.50 -3.42
N THR A 219 -14.98 -12.92 -4.52
CA THR A 219 -15.27 -14.33 -4.75
C THR A 219 -14.00 -15.10 -5.12
N GLN A 220 -14.04 -16.44 -5.02
CA GLN A 220 -12.94 -17.28 -5.51
C GLN A 220 -12.59 -17.02 -6.98
N SER A 221 -13.60 -16.73 -7.83
CA SER A 221 -13.38 -16.41 -9.24
C SER A 221 -12.61 -15.10 -9.42
N ASP A 222 -12.92 -14.07 -8.62
CA ASP A 222 -12.25 -12.77 -8.72
C ASP A 222 -10.76 -12.90 -8.34
N ILE A 223 -10.50 -13.67 -7.27
CA ILE A 223 -9.14 -13.93 -6.78
C ILE A 223 -8.35 -14.77 -7.80
N HIS A 224 -8.96 -15.80 -8.37
CA HIS A 224 -8.33 -16.60 -9.41
C HIS A 224 -8.02 -15.77 -10.67
N ALA A 225 -8.96 -14.91 -11.10
CA ALA A 225 -8.73 -14.01 -12.23
C ALA A 225 -7.55 -13.07 -11.97
N LEU A 226 -7.47 -12.48 -10.76
CA LEU A 226 -6.33 -11.69 -10.33
C LEU A 226 -5.01 -12.48 -10.42
N PHE A 227 -4.96 -13.70 -9.89
CA PHE A 227 -3.71 -14.47 -9.90
C PHE A 227 -3.27 -14.91 -11.29
N ARG A 228 -4.22 -15.20 -12.19
CA ARG A 228 -3.92 -15.44 -13.62
C ARG A 228 -3.33 -14.20 -14.28
N GLU A 229 -3.82 -13.02 -13.91
CA GLU A 229 -3.30 -11.76 -14.40
C GLU A 229 -1.88 -11.48 -13.88
N ILE A 230 -1.62 -11.80 -12.61
CA ILE A 230 -0.27 -11.73 -12.02
C ILE A 230 0.70 -12.72 -12.69
N GLU A 231 0.26 -13.93 -13.01
CA GLU A 231 1.03 -14.92 -13.77
C GLU A 231 1.41 -14.36 -15.14
N ARG A 232 0.46 -13.77 -15.88
CA ARG A 232 0.71 -13.10 -17.16
C ARG A 232 1.72 -11.97 -17.02
N ILE A 233 1.55 -11.11 -16.01
CA ILE A 233 2.49 -10.02 -15.70
C ILE A 233 3.88 -10.58 -15.44
N HIS A 234 4.02 -11.63 -14.65
CA HIS A 234 5.31 -12.25 -14.35
C HIS A 234 5.96 -12.88 -15.59
N GLU A 235 5.19 -13.53 -16.47
CA GLU A 235 5.68 -14.04 -17.76
C GLU A 235 6.19 -12.93 -18.66
N CYS A 236 5.51 -11.78 -18.66
CA CYS A 236 5.89 -10.62 -19.46
C CYS A 236 7.04 -9.83 -18.82
N PHE A 237 7.11 -9.77 -17.49
CA PHE A 237 7.88 -8.79 -16.74
C PHE A 237 8.66 -9.46 -15.61
N SER A 238 9.96 -9.57 -15.82
CA SER A 238 10.84 -10.28 -14.89
C SER A 238 11.11 -9.55 -13.56
N SER A 239 10.64 -8.31 -13.40
CA SER A 239 10.85 -7.52 -12.18
C SER A 239 9.85 -7.82 -11.07
N PHE A 240 8.75 -8.51 -11.34
CA PHE A 240 7.65 -8.68 -10.39
C PHE A 240 8.07 -9.49 -9.16
N HIS A 241 7.96 -8.88 -7.97
CA HIS A 241 8.44 -9.45 -6.71
C HIS A 241 7.52 -9.21 -5.50
N THR A 242 6.45 -8.41 -5.61
CA THR A 242 5.55 -8.16 -4.47
C THR A 242 4.10 -8.20 -4.92
N LEU A 243 3.31 -9.04 -4.25
CA LEU A 243 1.85 -9.02 -4.31
C LEU A 243 1.31 -8.89 -2.88
N ALA A 244 0.48 -7.89 -2.65
CA ALA A 244 -0.31 -7.78 -1.43
C ALA A 244 -1.76 -7.57 -1.82
N VAL A 245 -2.65 -8.37 -1.22
CA VAL A 245 -4.09 -8.19 -1.37
C VAL A 245 -4.68 -8.09 0.03
N LEU A 246 -5.46 -7.04 0.28
CA LEU A 246 -5.97 -6.71 1.59
C LEU A 246 -7.46 -6.34 1.50
N CYS A 247 -8.27 -6.96 2.36
CA CYS A 247 -9.61 -6.48 2.62
C CYS A 247 -9.62 -5.81 4.00
N PRO A 248 -9.98 -4.52 4.11
CA PRO A 248 -10.10 -3.86 5.42
C PRO A 248 -11.25 -4.44 6.25
N TYR A 249 -12.19 -5.14 5.60
CA TYR A 249 -13.31 -5.81 6.26
C TYR A 249 -12.96 -7.27 6.53
N PRO A 250 -13.16 -7.78 7.75
CA PRO A 250 -13.01 -9.19 8.01
C PRO A 250 -14.00 -9.95 7.13
N ALA A 251 -13.52 -10.87 6.29
CA ALA A 251 -14.41 -11.75 5.54
C ALA A 251 -15.42 -12.37 6.52
N ILE A 252 -16.69 -12.12 6.24
CA ILE A 252 -17.82 -12.76 6.90
C ILE A 252 -17.57 -14.27 6.82
N THR A 253 -17.96 -15.01 7.85
CA THR A 253 -17.72 -16.44 8.11
C THR A 253 -18.26 -17.43 7.06
N ASP A 254 -18.41 -17.01 5.81
CA ASP A 254 -18.86 -17.83 4.71
C ASP A 254 -17.68 -18.66 4.14
N PRO A 255 -17.75 -20.01 4.22
CA PRO A 255 -16.74 -20.90 3.66
C PRO A 255 -16.62 -20.82 2.12
N SER A 256 -17.54 -20.14 1.42
CA SER A 256 -17.39 -19.86 -0.01
C SER A 256 -16.16 -19.00 -0.34
N PHE A 257 -15.59 -18.31 0.66
CA PHE A 257 -14.35 -17.53 0.54
C PHE A 257 -13.08 -18.32 0.87
N ASP A 258 -13.20 -19.61 1.16
CA ASP A 258 -12.04 -20.49 1.36
C ASP A 258 -11.25 -20.60 0.05
N LEU A 259 -9.93 -20.42 0.11
CA LEU A 259 -9.08 -20.49 -1.08
C LEU A 259 -8.49 -21.88 -1.19
N SER A 260 -8.96 -22.63 -2.19
CA SER A 260 -8.40 -23.93 -2.54
C SER A 260 -6.98 -23.79 -3.11
N ARG A 261 -6.16 -24.83 -2.93
CA ARG A 261 -4.80 -24.91 -3.49
C ARG A 261 -4.74 -24.63 -5.00
N SER A 262 -5.74 -25.07 -5.76
CA SER A 262 -5.77 -24.81 -7.21
C SER A 262 -5.80 -23.31 -7.54
N ILE A 263 -6.44 -22.48 -6.71
CA ILE A 263 -6.52 -21.04 -6.94
C ILE A 263 -5.13 -20.40 -6.84
N LEU A 264 -4.29 -20.88 -5.91
CA LEU A 264 -2.95 -20.34 -5.66
C LEU A 264 -1.89 -20.79 -6.69
N THR A 265 -2.22 -21.75 -7.55
CA THR A 265 -1.28 -22.35 -8.52
C THR A 265 -0.57 -21.33 -9.43
N PRO A 266 -1.25 -20.29 -9.98
CA PRO A 266 -0.59 -19.27 -10.81
C PRO A 266 0.57 -18.57 -10.11
N LEU A 267 0.51 -18.42 -8.78
CA LEU A 267 1.55 -17.74 -8.00
C LEU A 267 2.83 -18.57 -7.88
N PHE A 268 2.76 -19.89 -8.07
CA PHE A 268 3.93 -20.76 -8.01
C PHE A 268 4.85 -20.60 -9.23
N VAL A 269 4.31 -20.14 -10.36
CA VAL A 269 5.09 -19.82 -11.57
C VAL A 269 5.95 -18.57 -11.34
N CYS A 270 5.53 -17.71 -10.41
CA CYS A 270 6.19 -16.47 -10.04
C CYS A 270 7.43 -16.71 -9.15
N HIS A 271 8.47 -17.36 -9.69
CA HIS A 271 9.71 -17.70 -8.96
C HIS A 271 10.48 -16.49 -8.38
N ARG A 272 10.17 -15.26 -8.83
CA ARG A 272 10.74 -14.01 -8.31
C ARG A 272 9.84 -13.29 -7.32
N LEU A 273 8.61 -13.77 -7.12
CA LEU A 273 7.74 -13.25 -6.08
C LEU A 273 8.48 -13.36 -4.76
N ARG A 274 8.57 -12.28 -4.00
CA ARG A 274 9.24 -12.23 -2.70
C ARG A 274 8.26 -12.00 -1.58
N VAL A 275 7.28 -11.14 -1.80
CA VAL A 275 6.30 -10.77 -0.79
C VAL A 275 4.92 -11.19 -1.27
N LEU A 276 4.18 -11.92 -0.42
CA LEU A 276 2.83 -12.39 -0.72
C LEU A 276 1.88 -12.22 0.47
N LYS A 277 1.24 -11.06 0.60
CA LYS A 277 0.37 -10.74 1.74
C LYS A 277 -1.10 -10.94 1.39
N PHE A 278 -1.87 -11.60 2.25
CA PHE A 278 -3.31 -11.87 2.06
C PHE A 278 -4.11 -11.60 3.33
N SER A 279 -4.44 -10.35 3.60
CA SER A 279 -5.23 -10.04 4.80
C SER A 279 -6.73 -10.21 4.52
N SER A 280 -7.44 -10.76 5.51
CA SER A 280 -8.91 -10.84 5.53
C SER A 280 -9.55 -11.69 4.42
N PHE A 281 -8.84 -12.66 3.84
CA PHE A 281 -9.43 -13.74 3.05
C PHE A 281 -10.00 -14.84 3.96
N GLY A 282 -10.86 -15.70 3.41
CA GLY A 282 -11.36 -16.91 4.09
C GLY A 282 -10.23 -17.88 4.45
N THR A 283 -10.55 -19.15 4.76
CA THR A 283 -9.49 -20.09 5.11
C THR A 283 -8.64 -20.43 3.88
N LEU A 284 -7.33 -20.23 3.98
CA LEU A 284 -6.38 -20.68 2.97
C LEU A 284 -6.13 -22.17 3.21
N ASP A 285 -6.47 -23.03 2.25
CA ASP A 285 -6.17 -24.46 2.29
C ASP A 285 -4.68 -24.70 2.01
N ILE A 286 -3.86 -24.41 3.02
CA ILE A 286 -2.41 -24.52 3.00
C ILE A 286 -2.02 -25.64 3.95
N ASP A 287 -1.38 -26.67 3.41
CA ASP A 287 -0.79 -27.79 4.13
C ASP A 287 0.73 -27.84 3.94
N ASP A 288 1.40 -28.80 4.58
CA ASP A 288 2.85 -28.97 4.44
C ASP A 288 3.26 -29.29 2.98
N ALA A 289 2.38 -29.95 2.22
CA ALA A 289 2.61 -30.26 0.81
C ALA A 289 2.50 -29.01 -0.10
N PHE A 290 1.74 -28.01 0.30
CA PHE A 290 1.67 -26.69 -0.34
C PHE A 290 2.94 -25.92 -0.06
N ILE A 291 3.31 -25.83 1.21
CA ILE A 291 4.45 -25.04 1.69
C ILE A 291 5.77 -25.50 1.09
N SER A 292 5.98 -26.82 0.99
CA SER A 292 7.19 -27.41 0.41
C SER A 292 7.40 -27.08 -1.08
N GLN A 293 6.37 -26.60 -1.79
CA GLN A 293 6.48 -26.19 -3.19
C GLN A 293 6.81 -24.70 -3.35
N THR A 294 6.67 -23.91 -2.28
CA THR A 294 6.91 -22.47 -2.32
C THR A 294 8.36 -22.14 -2.00
N HIS A 295 8.99 -21.32 -2.84
CA HIS A 295 10.39 -20.90 -2.66
C HIS A 295 10.52 -19.48 -2.10
N VAL A 296 9.40 -18.76 -2.01
CA VAL A 296 9.36 -17.43 -1.41
C VAL A 296 7.95 -17.11 -0.94
N LEU A 297 7.78 -16.80 0.35
CA LEU A 297 6.45 -16.68 0.91
C LEU A 297 6.41 -15.86 2.20
N HIS A 298 5.98 -14.60 2.09
CA HIS A 298 5.57 -13.79 3.25
C HIS A 298 4.06 -13.82 3.44
N LEU A 299 3.48 -15.00 3.73
CA LEU A 299 2.05 -15.07 4.01
C LEU A 299 1.72 -14.26 5.27
N HIS A 300 0.67 -13.47 5.14
CA HIS A 300 -0.04 -12.83 6.22
C HIS A 300 -1.50 -13.16 5.94
N GLY A 301 -2.16 -13.94 6.78
CA GLY A 301 -3.54 -14.40 6.57
C GLY A 301 -4.11 -15.08 7.81
N PHE A 302 -5.44 -15.07 7.95
CA PHE A 302 -6.15 -15.56 9.15
C PHE A 302 -6.78 -16.93 8.86
N GLN A 303 -6.21 -18.03 9.35
CA GLN A 303 -6.77 -19.39 9.17
C GLN A 303 -7.72 -19.75 10.32
N ARG A 304 -8.98 -19.28 10.29
CA ARG A 304 -9.86 -19.43 11.46
C ARG A 304 -10.23 -20.86 11.87
N ASN A 305 -10.24 -21.87 10.98
CA ASN A 305 -10.96 -23.11 11.32
C ASN A 305 -10.23 -24.45 11.04
N LYS A 306 -9.24 -24.51 10.15
CA LYS A 306 -8.51 -25.75 9.84
C LYS A 306 -7.05 -25.45 9.56
N VAL A 307 -6.27 -25.39 10.63
CA VAL A 307 -4.84 -25.21 10.48
C VAL A 307 -4.23 -26.57 10.11
N HIS A 308 -3.75 -26.68 8.87
CA HIS A 308 -3.15 -27.90 8.32
C HIS A 308 -1.63 -27.83 8.25
N VAL A 309 -1.05 -26.65 8.46
CA VAL A 309 0.40 -26.45 8.49
C VAL A 309 0.95 -26.89 9.82
N THR A 310 1.95 -27.78 9.80
CA THR A 310 2.64 -28.24 11.01
C THR A 310 3.98 -27.54 11.18
N LEU A 311 4.62 -27.73 12.34
CA LEU A 311 6.02 -27.34 12.55
C LEU A 311 6.98 -28.01 11.55
N GLY A 312 6.65 -29.21 11.07
CA GLY A 312 7.38 -29.89 10.01
C GLY A 312 7.29 -29.12 8.69
N GLY A 313 6.09 -28.65 8.32
CA GLY A 313 5.90 -27.76 7.18
C GLY A 313 6.70 -26.46 7.29
N ILE A 314 6.71 -25.81 8.45
CA ILE A 314 7.51 -24.59 8.68
C ILE A 314 9.01 -24.87 8.53
N ARG A 315 9.50 -26.01 9.01
CA ARG A 315 10.90 -26.41 8.80
C ARG A 315 11.23 -26.51 7.32
N GLU A 316 10.39 -27.19 6.53
CA GLU A 316 10.61 -27.29 5.08
C GLU A 316 10.45 -25.94 4.37
N LEU A 317 9.56 -25.06 4.83
CA LEU A 317 9.43 -23.69 4.31
C LEU A 317 10.74 -22.93 4.45
N LEU A 318 11.29 -22.93 5.66
CA LEU A 318 12.52 -22.19 5.96
C LEU A 318 13.73 -22.77 5.24
N ARG A 319 13.73 -24.09 4.99
CA ARG A 319 14.72 -24.74 4.15
C ARG A 319 14.62 -24.31 2.69
N GLY A 320 13.40 -24.19 2.16
CA GLY A 320 13.14 -23.73 0.78
C GLY A 320 13.31 -22.22 0.59
N CYS A 321 13.13 -21.44 1.66
CA CYS A 321 13.14 -19.97 1.67
C CYS A 321 14.24 -19.43 2.61
N PRO A 322 15.53 -19.62 2.32
CA PRO A 322 16.62 -19.25 3.23
C PRO A 322 16.75 -17.74 3.47
N LEU A 323 16.15 -16.90 2.61
CA LEU A 323 16.15 -15.44 2.72
C LEU A 323 14.87 -14.89 3.39
N LEU A 324 14.01 -15.76 3.94
CA LEU A 324 12.78 -15.33 4.59
C LEU A 324 13.09 -14.51 5.84
N LEU A 325 12.65 -13.24 5.87
CA LEU A 325 12.89 -12.32 6.99
C LEU A 325 11.73 -12.29 7.99
N LEU A 326 10.50 -12.48 7.51
CA LEU A 326 9.29 -12.34 8.32
C LEU A 326 8.28 -13.41 7.94
N LEU A 327 7.80 -14.16 8.91
CA LEU A 327 6.76 -15.17 8.73
C LEU A 327 5.61 -14.93 9.71
N ARG A 328 4.38 -14.82 9.20
CA ARG A 328 3.19 -14.70 10.04
C ARG A 328 2.13 -15.70 9.60
N MET A 329 1.97 -16.77 10.36
CA MET A 329 1.12 -17.88 9.97
C MET A 329 0.58 -18.61 11.19
N GLN A 330 -0.70 -19.01 11.12
CA GLN A 330 -1.25 -19.95 12.10
C GLN A 330 -0.82 -21.37 11.75
N ILE A 331 -0.36 -22.11 12.75
CA ILE A 331 0.13 -23.50 12.62
C ILE A 331 -0.57 -24.44 13.61
N ASP A 332 -0.58 -25.72 13.30
CA ASP A 332 -0.92 -26.80 14.21
C ASP A 332 0.39 -27.33 14.82
N ALA A 333 0.71 -26.78 15.99
CA ALA A 333 1.87 -27.14 16.79
C ALA A 333 1.49 -28.05 17.96
N ARG A 334 0.42 -28.84 17.84
CA ARG A 334 0.06 -29.85 18.84
C ARG A 334 1.00 -31.05 18.83
N ILE A 335 1.61 -31.33 17.68
CA ILE A 335 2.54 -32.43 17.47
C ILE A 335 3.89 -31.83 17.07
N LEU A 336 4.93 -32.20 17.82
CA LEU A 336 6.31 -31.84 17.49
C LEU A 336 6.87 -32.80 16.44
N PRO A 337 7.69 -32.32 15.50
CA PRO A 337 8.43 -33.19 14.60
C PRO A 337 9.34 -34.14 15.40
N GLU A 338 9.37 -35.42 15.03
CA GLU A 338 10.20 -36.43 15.71
C GLU A 338 11.71 -36.15 15.58
N GLN A 339 12.09 -35.40 14.54
CA GLN A 339 13.47 -35.02 14.24
C GLN A 339 13.71 -33.56 14.62
N GLU A 340 14.81 -33.33 15.33
CA GLU A 340 15.35 -31.98 15.50
C GLU A 340 15.67 -31.36 14.13
N PRO A 341 15.53 -30.03 14.00
CA PRO A 341 15.77 -29.37 12.72
C PRO A 341 17.26 -29.46 12.34
N GLU A 342 17.55 -30.09 11.21
CA GLU A 342 18.93 -30.22 10.68
C GLU A 342 19.48 -28.91 10.11
N THR A 343 18.60 -27.96 9.78
CA THR A 343 18.94 -26.69 9.13
C THR A 343 18.32 -25.53 9.90
N GLU A 344 19.16 -24.57 10.28
CA GLU A 344 18.74 -23.35 10.97
C GLU A 344 18.43 -22.25 9.94
N SER A 345 17.33 -21.52 10.16
CA SER A 345 17.08 -20.27 9.46
C SER A 345 17.76 -19.11 10.18
N LEU A 346 18.81 -18.58 9.56
CA LEU A 346 19.60 -17.48 10.14
C LEU A 346 19.09 -16.09 9.72
N CYS A 347 18.18 -16.02 8.75
CA CYS A 347 17.65 -14.78 8.21
C CYS A 347 16.29 -14.40 8.80
N LEU A 348 15.56 -15.33 9.44
CA LEU A 348 14.25 -15.04 9.99
C LEU A 348 14.36 -14.10 11.19
N GLU A 349 13.94 -12.85 11.01
CA GLU A 349 13.98 -11.80 12.03
C GLU A 349 12.70 -11.81 12.87
N ARG A 350 11.53 -12.05 12.26
CA ARG A 350 10.23 -12.08 12.96
C ARG A 350 9.41 -13.30 12.62
N PHE A 351 8.90 -13.97 13.65
CA PHE A 351 7.99 -15.09 13.50
C PHE A 351 6.78 -14.93 14.41
N ASP A 352 5.61 -14.81 13.79
CA ASP A 352 4.33 -14.60 14.46
C ASP A 352 3.41 -15.80 14.18
N ILE A 353 3.18 -16.60 15.22
CA ILE A 353 2.27 -17.76 15.21
C ILE A 353 1.00 -17.49 16.01
N SER A 354 0.60 -16.23 16.17
CA SER A 354 -0.57 -15.85 16.96
C SER A 354 -1.86 -16.50 16.44
N GLY A 355 -2.62 -17.12 17.34
CA GLY A 355 -3.84 -17.86 17.02
C GLY A 355 -3.61 -19.30 16.53
N SER A 356 -2.38 -19.79 16.62
CA SER A 356 -2.04 -21.20 16.36
C SER A 356 -2.59 -22.15 17.42
N ARG A 357 -2.72 -23.44 17.06
CA ARG A 357 -3.06 -24.50 18.01
C ARG A 357 -1.76 -25.06 18.58
N ILE A 358 -1.44 -24.72 19.82
CA ILE A 358 -0.19 -25.12 20.48
C ILE A 358 -0.49 -26.19 21.53
N GLY A 359 0.27 -27.29 21.51
CA GLY A 359 0.16 -28.38 22.50
C GLY A 359 0.97 -28.09 23.77
N ASP A 360 2.28 -28.32 23.69
CA ASP A 360 3.25 -27.96 24.74
C ASP A 360 4.02 -26.72 24.32
N GLU A 361 3.65 -25.56 24.88
CA GLU A 361 4.27 -24.27 24.56
C GLU A 361 5.78 -24.27 24.78
N SER A 362 6.26 -24.89 25.86
CA SER A 362 7.68 -24.89 26.22
C SER A 362 8.52 -25.71 25.24
N ALA A 363 7.96 -26.82 24.76
CA ALA A 363 8.63 -27.68 23.80
C ALA A 363 8.58 -27.10 22.38
N VAL A 364 7.48 -26.45 22.01
CA VAL A 364 7.35 -25.70 20.74
C VAL A 364 8.31 -24.52 20.72
N GLU A 365 8.38 -23.73 21.80
CA GLU A 365 9.33 -22.62 21.90
C GLU A 365 10.77 -23.11 21.76
N ARG A 366 11.14 -24.20 22.44
CA ARG A 366 12.48 -24.81 22.32
C ARG A 366 12.76 -25.22 20.87
N TYR A 367 11.81 -25.89 20.22
CA TYR A 367 11.95 -26.31 18.83
C TYR A 367 12.17 -25.11 17.90
N LEU A 368 11.39 -24.04 18.06
CA LEU A 368 11.49 -22.83 17.24
C LEU A 368 12.79 -22.07 17.48
N ARG A 369 13.32 -22.06 18.71
CA ARG A 369 14.63 -21.47 19.00
C ARG A 369 15.79 -22.22 18.36
N ILE A 370 15.65 -23.53 18.13
CA ILE A 370 16.64 -24.31 17.36
C ILE A 370 16.45 -24.02 15.87
N LEU A 371 15.21 -24.05 15.37
CA LEU A 371 14.91 -23.85 13.96
C LEU A 371 15.26 -22.44 13.46
N ALA A 372 15.04 -21.41 14.27
CA ALA A 372 15.23 -20.01 13.91
C ALA A 372 15.80 -19.21 15.12
N PRO A 373 17.10 -19.32 15.40
CA PRO A 373 17.70 -18.84 16.66
C PRO A 373 17.78 -17.32 16.79
N ARG A 374 17.65 -16.58 15.68
CA ARG A 374 17.76 -15.11 15.64
C ARG A 374 16.41 -14.38 15.68
N THR A 375 15.32 -15.14 15.74
CA THR A 375 13.99 -14.60 15.53
C THR A 375 13.43 -13.98 16.81
N GLU A 376 12.86 -12.78 16.68
CA GLU A 376 11.95 -12.23 17.67
C GLU A 376 10.64 -13.04 17.62
N LEU A 377 10.49 -13.97 18.56
CA LEU A 377 9.31 -14.82 18.67
C LEU A 377 8.16 -14.01 19.27
N LEU A 378 7.12 -13.75 18.48
CA LEU A 378 5.90 -13.08 18.95
C LEU A 378 4.87 -14.16 19.29
N THR A 379 4.71 -14.45 20.58
CA THR A 379 3.67 -15.33 21.11
C THR A 379 2.45 -14.52 21.55
N GLN A 380 1.34 -15.23 21.77
CA GLN A 380 0.00 -14.69 22.03
C GLN A 380 -0.07 -13.66 23.19
N GLU A 381 0.85 -13.74 24.16
CA GLU A 381 0.92 -12.83 25.31
C GLU A 381 1.51 -11.44 24.99
N VAL A 382 2.35 -11.32 23.95
CA VAL A 382 3.03 -10.05 23.59
C VAL A 382 2.09 -9.08 22.88
N TRP A 383 1.02 -9.57 22.25
CA TRP A 383 0.03 -8.72 21.57
C TRP A 383 -0.92 -8.01 22.54
N LEU A 384 -1.28 -8.64 23.66
CA LEU A 384 -2.17 -8.03 24.66
C LEU A 384 -1.51 -6.84 25.39
N SER A 385 -0.18 -6.74 25.38
CA SER A 385 0.56 -5.60 25.95
C SER A 385 0.92 -4.51 24.93
N LEU A 386 0.80 -4.80 23.62
CA LEU A 386 1.04 -3.84 22.53
C LEU A 386 -0.25 -3.25 21.94
N THR A 387 -1.41 -3.76 22.36
CA THR A 387 -2.74 -3.27 21.95
C THR A 387 -3.63 -2.81 23.11
N SER A 388 -3.09 -2.80 24.34
CA SER A 388 -3.60 -2.04 25.49
C SER A 388 -2.89 -0.69 25.57
#